data_AF-A0A1I6MPZ7-F1
#
_entry.id   AF-A0A1I6MPZ7-F1
#
_cell.length_a   1.000
_cell.length_b   1.000
_cell.length_c   1.000
_cell.angle_alpha   90.00
_cell.angle_beta   90.00
_cell.angle_gamma   90.00
#
_symmetry.space_group_name_H-M   'P 1'
#
loop_
_entity.id
_entity.type
_entity.pdbx_description
1 polymer ?
#
loop_
_entity_poly.entity_id
_entity_poly.type
_entity_poly.pdbx_seq_one_letter_code
_entity_poly.pdbx_strand_id
1 'polypeptide(L)'
;MNVRKSLTMLGLATGFFLFAHTASPAQISIQFGAEPVCPYGYFDYAPYNCAPYGFYGPDWFIGGAFIGAGHWYHGRQGFYGHVDNRYDPHHGYAGPFPDRGEQPFNHFHGNEARDFQGHVGNAGHEAGNEHAAGHVGGGGGRSGGGRR
;
A
#
# COMPACT_ATOMS: atom_id res chain seq x y z
N MET A 1 21.96 44.35 -75.78
CA MET A 1 21.99 43.13 -76.60
C MET A 1 23.21 42.31 -76.20
N ASN A 2 23.21 41.03 -75.81
CA ASN A 2 22.20 40.12 -75.28
C ASN A 2 22.96 39.20 -74.31
N VAL A 3 22.40 39.05 -73.11
CA VAL A 3 22.81 38.12 -72.07
C VAL A 3 22.38 36.71 -72.47
N ARG A 4 23.23 35.70 -72.23
CA ARG A 4 22.82 34.38 -71.74
C ARG A 4 24.03 33.68 -71.14
N LYS A 5 24.11 33.79 -69.81
CA LYS A 5 25.07 33.12 -68.93
C LYS A 5 24.72 31.63 -68.84
N SER A 6 25.77 30.83 -68.84
CA SER A 6 25.78 29.39 -68.68
C SER A 6 25.32 28.92 -67.29
N LEU A 7 24.73 27.72 -67.28
CA LEU A 7 24.79 26.67 -66.25
C LEU A 7 24.27 26.98 -64.84
N THR A 8 23.29 26.20 -64.37
CA THR A 8 23.39 25.48 -63.08
C THR A 8 22.25 24.47 -62.90
N MET A 9 22.62 23.29 -62.37
CA MET A 9 21.77 22.17 -61.97
C MET A 9 20.59 22.58 -61.08
N LEU A 10 19.41 21.99 -61.30
CA LEU A 10 18.32 22.00 -60.33
C LEU A 10 18.25 20.63 -59.64
N GLY A 11 18.61 20.61 -58.36
CA GLY A 11 18.70 19.40 -57.54
C GLY A 11 17.34 18.83 -57.15
N LEU A 12 17.22 17.51 -57.27
CA LEU A 12 16.14 16.70 -56.71
C LEU A 12 16.76 15.79 -55.64
N ALA A 13 16.91 16.33 -54.44
CA ALA A 13 17.22 15.57 -53.23
C ALA A 13 16.05 15.74 -52.25
N THR A 14 14.89 15.22 -52.63
CA THR A 14 13.71 15.15 -51.78
C THR A 14 13.85 14.02 -50.76
N GLY A 15 14.12 14.40 -49.51
CA GLY A 15 13.38 13.91 -48.35
C GLY A 15 13.78 12.56 -47.76
N PHE A 16 14.63 12.59 -46.74
CA PHE A 16 14.39 11.85 -45.49
C PHE A 16 15.20 12.48 -44.36
N PHE A 17 14.77 13.66 -43.92
CA PHE A 17 15.26 14.23 -42.66
C PHE A 17 14.73 13.36 -41.52
N LEU A 18 15.65 12.60 -40.93
CA LEU A 18 15.76 12.33 -39.49
C LEU A 18 14.42 12.16 -38.74
N PHE A 19 13.97 10.92 -38.60
CA PHE A 19 13.08 10.55 -37.49
C PHE A 19 13.86 10.67 -36.19
N ALA A 20 13.99 11.89 -35.66
CA ALA A 20 14.31 12.09 -34.26
C ALA A 20 13.14 11.52 -33.46
N HIS A 21 13.29 10.28 -33.00
CA HIS A 21 12.41 9.73 -31.98
C HIS A 21 12.63 10.58 -30.72
N THR A 22 11.75 11.54 -30.48
CA THR A 22 11.60 12.12 -29.15
C THR A 22 10.99 11.02 -28.28
N ALA A 23 11.83 10.15 -27.73
CA ALA A 23 11.44 9.38 -26.56
C ALA A 23 11.21 10.41 -25.45
N SER A 24 9.96 10.82 -25.25
CA SER A 24 9.57 11.55 -24.05
C SER A 24 9.73 10.58 -22.87
N PRO A 25 10.62 10.84 -21.89
CA PRO A 25 10.43 10.28 -20.56
C PRO A 25 9.05 10.71 -20.05
N ALA A 26 8.08 9.79 -20.10
CA ALA A 26 6.89 9.87 -19.28
C ALA A 26 7.35 9.72 -17.82
N GLN A 27 7.71 10.84 -17.20
CA GLN A 27 7.99 10.93 -15.79
C GLN A 27 6.68 10.80 -15.02
N ILE A 28 6.31 9.56 -14.70
CA ILE A 28 5.20 9.30 -13.77
C ILE A 28 5.73 9.61 -12.37
N SER A 29 5.48 10.83 -11.90
CA SER A 29 5.69 11.17 -10.50
C SER A 29 4.52 10.60 -9.69
N ILE A 30 4.72 9.48 -9.02
CA ILE A 30 3.75 8.97 -8.04
C ILE A 30 3.93 9.82 -6.77
N GLN A 31 3.11 10.87 -6.65
CA GLN A 31 3.02 11.63 -5.41
C GLN A 31 2.23 10.80 -4.41
N PHE A 32 2.95 10.16 -3.51
CA PHE A 32 2.38 9.52 -2.34
C PHE A 32 1.82 10.60 -1.41
N GLY A 33 0.51 10.52 -1.15
CA GLY A 33 -0.20 11.52 -0.33
C GLY A 33 0.12 11.40 1.17
N ALA A 34 -0.65 12.10 1.99
CA ALA A 34 -0.64 11.88 3.43
C ALA A 34 -1.15 10.47 3.76
N GLU A 35 -0.64 9.89 4.85
CA GLU A 35 -1.06 8.57 5.34
C GLU A 35 -2.58 8.53 5.59
N PRO A 36 -3.27 7.43 5.19
CA PRO A 36 -4.70 7.29 5.46
C PRO A 36 -4.97 7.31 6.97
N VAL A 37 -5.84 8.23 7.37
CA VAL A 37 -6.27 8.34 8.78
C VAL A 37 -7.44 7.38 9.01
N CYS A 38 -7.10 6.13 9.31
CA CYS A 38 -8.04 5.04 9.55
C CYS A 38 -7.98 4.53 11.00
N PRO A 39 -9.09 4.09 11.61
CA PRO A 39 -9.11 3.68 13.02
C PRO A 39 -8.16 2.51 13.36
N TYR A 40 -8.03 1.54 12.45
CA TYR A 40 -7.28 0.29 12.68
C TYR A 40 -6.17 0.05 11.64
N GLY A 41 -5.82 1.09 10.90
CA GLY A 41 -4.96 0.98 9.72
C GLY A 41 -5.72 0.84 8.41
N TYR A 42 -4.97 0.61 7.34
CA TYR A 42 -5.44 0.56 5.95
C TYR A 42 -4.78 -0.62 5.25
N PHE A 43 -5.39 -1.12 4.18
CA PHE A 43 -4.85 -2.28 3.45
C PHE A 43 -3.41 -2.04 2.96
N ASP A 44 -2.63 -3.11 2.91
CA ASP A 44 -1.25 -3.17 2.43
C ASP A 44 -1.10 -2.96 0.92
N TYR A 45 -2.22 -2.80 0.21
CA TYR A 45 -2.30 -2.60 -1.23
C TYR A 45 -3.06 -1.33 -1.62
N ALA A 46 -2.71 -0.77 -2.78
CA ALA A 46 -3.41 0.37 -3.34
C ALA A 46 -4.90 0.03 -3.63
N PRO A 47 -5.85 0.94 -3.33
CA PRO A 47 -5.65 2.36 -3.03
C PRO A 47 -5.48 2.71 -1.54
N TYR A 48 -5.10 1.75 -0.68
CA TYR A 48 -4.89 1.94 0.76
C TYR A 48 -6.16 2.39 1.51
N ASN A 49 -7.29 1.75 1.21
CA ASN A 49 -8.55 1.99 1.92
C ASN A 49 -8.46 1.54 3.39
N CYS A 50 -9.29 2.12 4.27
CA CYS A 50 -9.35 1.70 5.67
C CYS A 50 -9.72 0.22 5.80
N ALA A 51 -8.89 -0.51 6.53
CA ALA A 51 -9.10 -1.92 6.78
C ALA A 51 -10.00 -2.08 8.01
N PRO A 52 -11.00 -2.98 7.97
CA PRO A 52 -11.86 -3.26 9.12
C PRO A 52 -11.07 -3.82 10.30
N TYR A 53 -11.64 -3.66 11.50
CA TYR A 53 -11.06 -4.27 12.68
C TYR A 53 -10.95 -5.79 12.50
N GLY A 54 -9.79 -6.34 12.88
CA GLY A 54 -9.52 -7.77 12.71
C GLY A 54 -8.91 -8.15 11.37
N PHE A 55 -8.66 -7.23 10.43
CA PHE A 55 -7.82 -7.55 9.27
C PHE A 55 -6.36 -7.77 9.68
N TYR A 56 -5.81 -6.87 10.50
CA TYR A 56 -4.44 -6.97 11.01
C TYR A 56 -4.37 -7.69 12.36
N GLY A 57 -3.36 -8.56 12.49
CA GLY A 57 -2.99 -9.18 13.75
C GLY A 57 -2.17 -8.26 14.65
N PRO A 58 -1.90 -8.67 15.90
CA PRO A 58 -1.16 -7.88 16.87
C PRO A 58 0.27 -7.51 16.42
N ASP A 59 0.88 -8.29 15.51
CA ASP A 59 2.19 -8.01 14.92
C ASP A 59 2.29 -6.61 14.28
N TRP A 60 1.17 -6.11 13.75
CA TRP A 60 1.09 -4.82 13.07
C TRP A 60 0.92 -3.63 14.02
N PHE A 61 0.94 -3.87 15.33
CA PHE A 61 0.72 -2.83 16.33
C PHE A 61 1.84 -2.79 17.36
N ILE A 62 2.40 -1.60 17.59
CA ILE A 62 3.33 -1.34 18.68
C ILE A 62 2.65 -0.43 19.70
N GLY A 63 2.41 -0.95 20.91
CA GLY A 63 1.70 -0.21 21.95
C GLY A 63 0.27 0.19 21.55
N GLY A 64 -0.36 -0.57 20.64
CA GLY A 64 -1.70 -0.29 20.12
C GLY A 64 -1.76 0.63 18.90
N ALA A 65 -0.62 1.20 18.48
CA ALA A 65 -0.53 2.03 17.29
C ALA A 65 -0.15 1.18 16.07
N PHE A 66 -0.90 1.37 14.97
CA PHE A 66 -0.60 0.72 13.69
C PHE A 66 0.76 1.20 13.17
N ILE A 67 1.61 0.27 12.74
CA ILE A 67 2.98 0.58 12.29
C ILE A 67 3.07 1.01 10.82
N GLY A 68 1.93 1.07 10.13
CA GLY A 68 1.82 1.45 8.72
C GLY A 68 1.92 0.26 7.76
N ALA A 69 1.63 0.53 6.50
CA ALA A 69 1.89 -0.36 5.38
C ALA A 69 2.25 0.44 4.12
N GLY A 70 2.77 -0.24 3.11
CA GLY A 70 3.29 0.35 1.90
C GLY A 70 4.39 1.37 2.18
N HIS A 71 4.20 2.58 1.67
CA HIS A 71 5.19 3.65 1.73
C HIS A 71 5.17 4.46 3.02
N TRP A 72 4.14 4.29 3.86
CA TRP A 72 4.09 4.89 5.19
C TRP A 72 4.47 3.88 6.29
N TYR A 73 5.10 2.75 5.94
CA TYR A 73 5.59 1.79 6.93
C TYR A 73 6.68 2.40 7.83
N HIS A 74 6.57 2.17 9.14
CA HIS A 74 7.47 2.71 10.16
C HIS A 74 8.10 1.62 11.06
N GLY A 75 7.90 0.36 10.73
CA GLY A 75 8.44 -0.76 11.50
C GLY A 75 9.83 -1.22 11.08
N ARG A 76 10.19 -2.45 11.46
CA ARG A 76 11.52 -3.02 11.25
C ARG A 76 11.65 -3.64 9.85
N GLN A 77 12.87 -3.67 9.33
CA GLN A 77 13.17 -4.41 8.09
C GLN A 77 12.93 -5.92 8.28
N GLY A 78 12.49 -6.58 7.21
CA GLY A 78 12.20 -8.02 7.22
C GLY A 78 10.99 -8.41 8.07
N PHE A 79 10.13 -7.44 8.39
CA PHE A 79 8.90 -7.69 9.12
C PHE A 79 7.91 -8.50 8.28
N TYR A 80 7.28 -9.47 8.93
CA TYR A 80 6.08 -10.15 8.49
C TYR A 80 5.12 -10.20 9.67
N GLY A 81 3.86 -9.84 9.44
CA GLY A 81 2.82 -9.90 10.45
C GLY A 81 1.59 -10.60 9.91
N HIS A 82 0.83 -11.22 10.80
CA HIS A 82 -0.37 -11.93 10.39
C HIS A 82 -1.51 -10.99 9.96
N VAL A 83 -2.24 -11.44 8.95
CA VAL A 83 -3.50 -10.85 8.50
C VAL A 83 -4.59 -11.93 8.47
N ASP A 84 -5.83 -11.49 8.52
CA ASP A 84 -7.01 -12.33 8.39
C ASP A 84 -7.77 -11.94 7.12
N ASN A 85 -7.54 -12.71 6.06
CA ASN A 85 -8.13 -12.48 4.74
C ASN A 85 -9.66 -12.59 4.73
N ARG A 86 -10.32 -13.09 5.78
CA ARG A 86 -11.80 -13.04 5.86
C ARG A 86 -12.35 -11.62 5.86
N TYR A 87 -11.51 -10.65 6.22
CA TYR A 87 -11.81 -9.23 6.22
C TYR A 87 -11.28 -8.48 4.99
N ASP A 88 -10.75 -9.19 3.99
CA ASP A 88 -10.24 -8.62 2.75
C ASP A 88 -11.31 -8.68 1.64
N PRO A 89 -11.67 -7.54 1.02
CA PRO A 89 -12.60 -7.49 -0.10
C PRO A 89 -12.19 -8.36 -1.29
N HIS A 90 -10.89 -8.53 -1.55
CA HIS A 90 -10.39 -9.42 -2.60
C HIS A 90 -10.67 -10.90 -2.30
N HIS A 91 -10.93 -11.23 -1.03
CA HIS A 91 -11.26 -12.56 -0.56
C HIS A 91 -12.76 -12.72 -0.24
N GLY A 92 -13.59 -11.78 -0.70
CA GLY A 92 -15.05 -11.87 -0.58
C GLY A 92 -15.64 -11.19 0.65
N TYR A 93 -14.85 -10.42 1.41
CA TYR A 93 -15.39 -9.58 2.46
C TYR A 93 -16.34 -8.51 1.88
N ALA A 94 -17.57 -8.49 2.39
CA ALA A 94 -18.59 -7.53 2.01
C ALA A 94 -19.20 -6.82 3.25
N GLY A 95 -18.49 -6.88 4.38
CA GLY A 95 -18.90 -6.22 5.61
C GLY A 95 -18.63 -4.71 5.62
N PRO A 96 -19.00 -4.03 6.71
CA PRO A 96 -18.78 -2.61 6.85
C PRO A 96 -17.27 -2.29 7.00
N PHE A 97 -16.81 -1.25 6.31
CA PHE A 97 -15.50 -0.66 6.57
C PHE A 97 -15.59 0.33 7.73
N PRO A 98 -14.49 0.53 8.47
CA PRO A 98 -14.56 1.30 9.68
C PRO A 98 -14.56 2.80 9.38
N ASP A 99 -15.45 3.52 10.06
CA ASP A 99 -15.49 4.98 10.08
C ASP A 99 -14.63 5.57 11.21
N ARG A 100 -14.35 6.87 11.15
CA ARG A 100 -13.59 7.56 12.20
C ARG A 100 -14.29 7.41 13.56
N GLY A 101 -13.58 6.83 14.53
CA GLY A 101 -14.05 6.69 15.91
C GLY A 101 -14.85 5.41 16.19
N GLU A 102 -14.84 4.45 15.28
CA GLU A 102 -15.47 3.14 15.47
C GLU A 102 -14.82 2.32 16.58
N GLN A 103 -15.59 1.41 17.19
CA GLN A 103 -15.16 0.57 18.31
C GLN A 103 -14.76 -0.84 17.83
N PRO A 104 -13.73 -1.46 18.44
CA PRO A 104 -13.22 -2.76 18.02
C PRO A 104 -14.21 -3.88 18.37
N PHE A 105 -14.22 -4.97 17.59
CA PHE A 105 -14.99 -6.18 17.88
C PHE A 105 -14.11 -7.44 17.81
N ASN A 106 -14.17 -8.31 18.81
CA ASN A 106 -13.11 -9.29 19.07
C ASN A 106 -13.14 -10.56 18.20
N HIS A 107 -12.60 -10.60 16.98
CA HIS A 107 -12.49 -11.86 16.21
C HIS A 107 -11.33 -11.94 15.18
N PHE A 108 -10.09 -11.60 15.57
CA PHE A 108 -8.92 -11.85 14.71
C PHE A 108 -8.63 -13.36 14.62
N HIS A 109 -8.39 -13.88 13.41
CA HIS A 109 -7.85 -15.22 13.19
C HIS A 109 -6.90 -15.20 12.00
N GLY A 110 -5.62 -15.00 12.27
CA GLY A 110 -4.62 -14.91 11.23
C GLY A 110 -4.57 -16.16 10.36
N ASN A 111 -4.57 -15.96 9.05
CA ASN A 111 -4.52 -17.04 8.07
C ASN A 111 -3.44 -16.84 6.99
N GLU A 112 -2.76 -15.70 7.01
CA GLU A 112 -1.64 -15.39 6.13
C GLU A 112 -0.70 -14.42 6.84
N ALA A 113 0.60 -14.51 6.55
CA ALA A 113 1.58 -13.53 7.02
C ALA A 113 2.09 -12.71 5.84
N ARG A 114 2.15 -11.39 6.00
CA ARG A 114 2.57 -10.46 4.96
C ARG A 114 3.61 -9.47 5.45
N ASP A 115 4.51 -9.06 4.55
CA ASP A 115 5.36 -7.92 4.78
C ASP A 115 4.59 -6.60 4.58
N PHE A 116 5.25 -5.48 4.85
CA PHE A 116 4.65 -4.15 4.70
C PHE A 116 4.28 -3.79 3.25
N GLN A 117 4.75 -4.53 2.25
CA GLN A 117 4.40 -4.31 0.83
C GLN A 117 3.30 -5.26 0.35
N GLY A 118 2.80 -6.14 1.23
CA GLY A 118 1.80 -7.15 0.92
C GLY A 118 2.35 -8.42 0.30
N HIS A 119 3.67 -8.66 0.38
CA HIS A 119 4.24 -9.94 -0.02
C HIS A 119 4.00 -11.00 1.05
N VAL A 120 3.54 -12.17 0.63
CA VAL A 120 3.30 -13.30 1.51
C VAL A 120 4.62 -13.91 1.99
N GLY A 121 4.70 -14.24 3.27
CA GLY A 121 5.86 -14.91 3.87
C GLY A 121 5.56 -15.57 5.20
N ASN A 122 6.50 -15.50 6.14
CA ASN A 122 6.41 -16.17 7.44
C ASN A 122 6.75 -15.20 8.56
N ALA A 123 5.82 -15.02 9.52
CA ALA A 123 5.97 -14.13 10.67
C ALA A 123 6.96 -14.64 11.74
N GLY A 124 7.37 -15.91 11.68
CA GLY A 124 8.26 -16.54 12.65
C GLY A 124 7.53 -17.20 13.83
N HIS A 125 6.19 -17.13 13.86
CA HIS A 125 5.32 -17.77 14.84
C HIS A 125 3.96 -18.11 14.23
N GLU A 126 3.18 -18.93 14.94
CA GLU A 126 1.84 -19.34 14.52
C GLU A 126 0.79 -18.29 14.91
N ALA A 127 -0.13 -17.97 14.00
CA ALA A 127 -1.26 -17.07 14.23
C ALA A 127 -2.26 -17.59 15.29
N GLY A 128 -2.25 -18.89 15.58
CA GLY A 128 -3.29 -19.55 16.39
C GLY A 128 -3.43 -19.03 17.82
N ASN A 129 -2.43 -18.34 18.37
CA ASN A 129 -2.48 -17.73 19.71
C ASN A 129 -2.80 -16.22 19.68
N GLU A 130 -2.99 -15.65 18.49
CA GLU A 130 -3.32 -14.26 18.29
C GLU A 130 -4.84 -14.12 18.18
N HIS A 131 -5.47 -13.71 19.27
CA HIS A 131 -6.93 -13.59 19.33
C HIS A 131 -7.43 -12.15 19.40
N ALA A 132 -6.52 -11.18 19.55
CA ALA A 132 -6.82 -9.76 19.60
C ALA A 132 -5.90 -9.01 18.65
N ALA A 133 -6.46 -8.08 17.86
CA ALA A 133 -5.77 -7.33 16.83
C ALA A 133 -4.76 -6.28 17.36
N GLY A 134 -4.26 -6.41 18.60
CA GLY A 134 -3.24 -5.51 19.19
C GLY A 134 -3.62 -4.04 19.39
N HIS A 135 -4.70 -3.54 18.78
CA HIS A 135 -5.13 -2.14 18.81
C HIS A 135 -5.65 -1.70 20.19
N VAL A 136 -5.25 -0.50 20.63
CA VAL A 136 -5.81 0.17 21.81
C VAL A 136 -6.45 1.47 21.36
N GLY A 137 -7.77 1.44 21.18
CA GLY A 137 -8.55 2.64 20.94
C GLY A 137 -8.48 3.57 22.15
N GLY A 138 -8.42 4.89 21.90
CA GLY A 138 -8.45 5.91 22.94
C GLY A 138 -9.76 5.90 23.73
N GLY A 139 -9.88 4.98 24.69
CA GLY A 139 -11.04 4.81 25.55
C GLY A 139 -10.63 3.94 26.73
N GLY A 140 -10.44 4.57 27.90
CA GLY A 140 -9.96 3.90 29.10
C GLY A 140 -10.81 2.71 29.51
N GLY A 141 -10.16 1.54 29.66
CA GLY A 141 -10.76 0.34 30.21
C GLY A 141 -9.72 -0.44 31.00
N ARG A 142 -9.75 -0.29 32.32
CA ARG A 142 -8.97 -1.11 33.25
C ARG A 142 -9.38 -2.58 33.11
N SER A 143 -8.45 -3.45 32.78
CA SER A 143 -8.49 -4.87 33.14
C SER A 143 -7.12 -5.16 33.76
N GLY A 144 -6.98 -5.26 35.07
CA GLY A 144 -7.65 -6.25 35.89
C GLY A 144 -6.59 -7.29 36.23
N GLY A 145 -5.81 -7.02 37.27
CA GLY A 145 -4.72 -7.88 37.69
C GLY A 145 -5.17 -9.28 38.04
N GLY A 146 -4.36 -10.27 37.66
CA GLY A 146 -4.50 -11.66 38.07
C GLY A 146 -3.12 -12.26 38.26
N ARG A 147 -2.58 -12.12 39.47
CA ARG A 147 -1.49 -12.97 39.95
C ARG A 147 -2.02 -14.39 40.05
N ARG A 148 -1.30 -15.37 39.50
CA ARG A 148 -0.91 -16.62 40.19
C ARG A 148 0.43 -17.08 39.64
#